data_AF-A0A3B8VN62-F1
#
_entry.id   AF-A0A3B8VN62-F1
#
_cell.length_a   1.000
_cell.length_b   1.000
_cell.length_c   1.000
_cell.angle_alpha   90.00
_cell.angle_beta   90.00
_cell.angle_gamma   90.00
#
_symmetry.space_group_name_H-M   'P 1'
#
loop_
_entity.id
_entity.type
_entity.pdbx_description
1 polymer ?
#
loop_
_entity_poly.entity_id
_entity_poly.type
_entity_poly.pdbx_seq_one_letter_code
_entity_poly.pdbx_strand_id
1 'polypeptide(L)'
;MAKHERRKGSRVVVNRQGVVAATFASVQEGERNMGRLDFVVSHPDQRGHGFGRIVCTEVSRHLVDRGYGKIILFTDDWRLPAIGLYLSMGFEPQMSREDMPGRWDAIHRSLDARP
;
A
#
# COMPACT_ATOMS: atom_id res chain seq x y z
N MET A 1 -7.77 -19.65 1.54
CA MET A 1 -7.47 -18.72 0.44
C MET A 1 -6.42 -17.67 0.82
N ALA A 2 -6.58 -16.93 1.93
CA ALA A 2 -5.60 -15.90 2.35
C ALA A 2 -4.13 -16.35 2.45
N LYS A 3 -3.85 -17.53 3.04
CA LYS A 3 -2.47 -18.07 3.13
C LYS A 3 -1.83 -18.38 1.76
N HIS A 4 -2.66 -18.66 0.75
CA HIS A 4 -2.20 -18.94 -0.61
C HIS A 4 -1.75 -17.65 -1.32
N GLU A 5 -2.57 -16.60 -1.20
CA GLU A 5 -2.26 -15.29 -1.79
C GLU A 5 -0.98 -14.71 -1.19
N ARG A 6 -0.82 -14.77 0.14
CA ARG A 6 0.40 -14.30 0.79
C ARG A 6 1.66 -15.00 0.32
N ARG A 7 1.63 -16.29 0.00
CA ARG A 7 2.83 -16.99 -0.50
C ARG A 7 3.13 -16.67 -1.98
N LYS A 8 2.10 -16.53 -2.81
CA LYS A 8 2.27 -16.38 -4.27
C LYS A 8 2.35 -14.92 -4.74
N GLY A 9 1.62 -14.03 -4.09
CA GLY A 9 1.43 -12.65 -4.51
C GLY A 9 2.34 -11.64 -3.85
N SER A 10 3.03 -12.01 -2.77
CA SER A 10 3.99 -11.12 -2.11
C SER A 10 5.20 -10.85 -3.00
N ARG A 11 5.76 -9.65 -2.88
CA ARG A 11 6.88 -9.17 -3.71
C ARG A 11 7.94 -8.53 -2.84
N VAL A 12 9.19 -8.70 -3.27
CA VAL A 12 10.36 -8.05 -2.68
C VAL A 12 11.17 -7.40 -3.80
N VAL A 13 11.79 -6.27 -3.51
CA VAL A 13 12.86 -5.70 -4.35
C VAL A 13 14.17 -5.95 -3.62
N VAL A 14 15.15 -6.49 -4.33
CA VAL A 14 16.48 -6.78 -3.82
C VAL A 14 17.49 -6.00 -4.66
N ASN A 15 18.47 -5.37 -4.00
CA ASN A 15 19.63 -4.76 -4.64
C ASN A 15 20.93 -5.31 -4.02
N ARG A 16 22.08 -4.70 -4.35
CA ARG A 16 23.40 -5.12 -3.82
C ARG A 16 23.52 -5.07 -2.29
N GLN A 17 22.69 -4.28 -1.60
CA GLN A 17 22.66 -4.12 -0.14
C GLN A 17 21.65 -5.06 0.54
N GLY A 18 20.85 -5.81 -0.23
CA GLY A 18 19.84 -6.73 0.28
C GLY A 18 18.41 -6.33 -0.09
N VAL A 19 17.45 -6.67 0.76
CA VAL A 19 16.02 -6.36 0.55
C VAL A 19 15.77 -4.88 0.82
N VAL A 20 15.33 -4.15 -0.21
CA VAL A 20 15.09 -2.70 -0.12
C VAL A 20 13.63 -2.31 -0.08
N ALA A 21 12.73 -3.20 -0.50
CA ALA A 21 11.30 -3.05 -0.30
C ALA A 21 10.61 -4.41 -0.27
N ALA A 22 9.47 -4.48 0.41
CA ALA A 22 8.61 -5.65 0.41
C ALA A 22 7.14 -5.25 0.56
N THR A 23 6.25 -6.06 0.02
CA THR A 23 4.80 -6.01 0.25
C THR A 23 4.23 -7.41 0.17
N PHE A 24 3.26 -7.71 1.03
CA PHE A 24 2.50 -8.94 1.00
C PHE A 24 1.16 -8.77 0.28
N ALA A 25 0.79 -9.77 -0.50
CA ALA A 25 -0.60 -9.95 -0.93
C ALA A 25 -1.39 -10.57 0.22
N SER A 26 -2.56 -10.01 0.54
CA SER A 26 -3.52 -10.63 1.45
C SER A 26 -4.94 -10.49 0.92
N VAL A 27 -5.89 -11.05 1.66
CA VAL A 27 -7.32 -10.97 1.38
C VAL A 27 -7.98 -10.41 2.62
N GLN A 28 -8.89 -9.46 2.44
CA GLN A 28 -9.67 -8.91 3.54
C GLN A 28 -10.54 -10.01 4.15
N GLU A 29 -10.47 -10.17 5.46
CA GLU A 29 -11.32 -11.12 6.17
C GLU A 29 -12.78 -10.73 6.05
N GLY A 30 -13.65 -11.72 5.85
CA GLY A 30 -15.08 -11.50 5.64
C GLY A 30 -15.48 -11.07 4.21
N GLU A 31 -14.55 -10.59 3.38
CA GLU A 31 -14.85 -10.09 2.04
C GLU A 31 -14.03 -10.78 0.95
N ARG A 32 -14.62 -11.83 0.33
CA ARG A 32 -13.92 -12.71 -0.62
C ARG A 32 -13.41 -12.02 -1.88
N ASN A 33 -13.91 -10.82 -2.21
CA ASN A 33 -13.55 -10.09 -3.43
C ASN A 33 -12.65 -8.86 -3.18
N MET A 34 -12.06 -8.75 -1.98
CA MET A 34 -11.17 -7.63 -1.64
C MET A 34 -9.77 -8.14 -1.35
N GLY A 35 -8.88 -7.88 -2.31
CA GLY A 35 -7.44 -8.05 -2.14
C GLY A 35 -6.88 -6.93 -1.26
N ARG A 36 -5.74 -7.18 -0.62
CA ARG A 36 -5.12 -6.19 0.25
C ARG A 36 -3.61 -6.15 0.09
N LEU A 37 -3.08 -4.92 0.05
CA LEU A 37 -1.65 -4.69 0.21
C LEU A 37 -1.37 -4.71 1.71
N ASP A 38 -0.68 -5.74 2.17
CA ASP A 38 -0.34 -5.88 3.58
C ASP A 38 1.12 -6.09 3.83
N PHE A 39 1.52 -5.67 5.01
CA PHE A 39 2.53 -4.64 5.21
C PHE A 39 3.44 -4.28 4.02
N VAL A 40 3.46 -2.98 3.71
CA VAL A 40 4.41 -2.35 2.80
C VAL A 40 5.59 -1.81 3.61
N VAL A 41 6.80 -2.13 3.20
CA VAL A 41 8.03 -1.62 3.82
C VAL A 41 9.04 -1.21 2.75
N SER A 42 9.81 -0.18 3.03
CA SER A 42 11.00 0.21 2.25
C SER A 42 12.14 0.54 3.21
N HIS A 43 13.34 0.10 2.87
CA HIS A 43 14.55 0.36 3.65
C HIS A 43 14.74 1.89 3.79
N PRO A 44 14.98 2.42 5.00
CA PRO A 44 15.01 3.87 5.24
C PRO A 44 16.02 4.60 4.35
N ASP A 45 17.20 4.03 4.17
CA ASP A 45 18.29 4.61 3.36
C ASP A 45 18.09 4.44 1.85
N GLN A 46 16.99 3.82 1.43
CA GLN A 46 16.68 3.54 0.01
C GLN A 46 15.32 4.13 -0.38
N ARG A 47 14.80 5.08 0.41
CA ARG A 47 13.59 5.84 0.08
C ARG A 47 13.85 6.81 -1.08
N GLY A 48 12.79 7.24 -1.76
CA GLY A 48 12.90 8.13 -2.93
C GLY A 48 13.27 7.46 -4.25
N HIS A 49 13.66 6.17 -4.23
CA HIS A 49 14.02 5.42 -5.44
C HIS A 49 12.85 4.67 -6.12
N GLY A 50 11.61 4.89 -5.67
CA GLY A 50 10.43 4.26 -6.26
C GLY A 50 10.21 2.77 -5.89
N PHE A 51 11.05 2.16 -5.05
CA PHE A 51 10.91 0.74 -4.71
C PHE A 51 9.59 0.37 -4.04
N GLY A 52 9.05 1.25 -3.19
CA GLY A 52 7.70 1.08 -2.62
C GLY A 52 6.61 0.99 -3.69
N ARG A 53 6.70 1.82 -4.75
CA ARG A 53 5.77 1.76 -5.89
C ARG A 53 5.88 0.42 -6.61
N ILE A 54 7.11 -0.06 -6.86
CA ILE A 54 7.33 -1.33 -7.55
C ILE A 54 6.65 -2.49 -6.82
N VAL A 55 6.89 -2.65 -5.50
CA VAL A 55 6.28 -3.75 -4.75
C VAL A 55 4.75 -3.62 -4.69
N CYS A 56 4.22 -2.41 -4.47
CA CYS A 56 2.77 -2.20 -4.44
C CYS A 56 2.13 -2.51 -5.80
N THR A 57 2.71 -2.03 -6.91
CA THR A 57 2.20 -2.29 -8.25
C THR A 57 2.20 -3.78 -8.57
N GLU A 58 3.28 -4.50 -8.28
CA GLU A 58 3.38 -5.92 -8.61
C GLU A 58 2.47 -6.80 -7.74
N VAL A 59 2.23 -6.42 -6.47
CA VAL A 59 1.21 -7.07 -5.65
C VAL A 59 -0.20 -6.74 -6.16
N SER A 60 -0.48 -5.48 -6.53
CA SER A 60 -1.77 -5.11 -7.10
C SER A 60 -2.07 -5.85 -8.39
N ARG A 61 -1.09 -5.97 -9.30
CA ARG A 61 -1.22 -6.76 -10.53
C ARG A 61 -1.59 -8.21 -10.23
N HIS A 62 -0.87 -8.85 -9.30
CA HIS A 62 -1.20 -10.21 -8.87
C HIS A 62 -2.64 -10.31 -8.38
N LEU A 63 -3.12 -9.36 -7.57
CA LEU A 63 -4.50 -9.38 -7.08
C LEU A 63 -5.52 -9.18 -8.23
N VAL A 64 -5.25 -8.27 -9.17
CA VAL A 64 -6.10 -8.09 -10.37
C VAL A 64 -6.16 -9.37 -11.21
N ASP A 65 -5.02 -10.00 -11.49
CA ASP A 65 -4.92 -11.24 -12.28
C ASP A 65 -5.66 -12.42 -11.62
N ARG A 66 -5.80 -12.38 -10.30
CA ARG A 66 -6.56 -13.37 -9.52
C ARG A 66 -8.07 -13.09 -9.47
N GLY A 67 -8.51 -11.96 -10.04
CA GLY A 67 -9.91 -11.57 -10.14
C GLY A 67 -10.45 -10.81 -8.93
N TYR A 68 -9.60 -10.23 -8.08
CA TYR A 68 -10.06 -9.37 -6.99
C TYR A 68 -10.62 -8.05 -7.56
N GLY A 69 -11.90 -7.78 -7.27
CA GLY A 69 -12.60 -6.60 -7.78
C GLY A 69 -12.26 -5.30 -7.04
N LYS A 70 -11.67 -5.40 -5.84
CA LYS A 70 -11.18 -4.25 -5.07
C LYS A 70 -9.83 -4.58 -4.42
N ILE A 71 -8.98 -3.57 -4.32
CA ILE A 71 -7.71 -3.64 -3.60
C ILE A 71 -7.73 -2.56 -2.53
N ILE A 72 -7.49 -2.95 -1.28
CA ILE A 72 -7.48 -2.03 -0.14
C ILE A 72 -6.15 -2.07 0.60
N LEU A 73 -5.95 -1.11 1.48
CA LEU A 73 -4.86 -1.10 2.47
C LEU A 73 -5.28 -0.24 3.65
N PHE A 74 -4.58 -0.40 4.76
CA PHE A 74 -4.72 0.47 5.93
C PHE A 74 -3.39 1.13 6.21
N THR A 75 -3.43 2.41 6.54
CA THR A 75 -2.25 3.19 6.91
C THR A 75 -2.63 4.23 7.95
N ASP A 76 -1.71 4.50 8.87
CA ASP A 76 -1.85 5.59 9.81
C ASP A 76 -1.53 6.95 9.15
N ASP A 77 -2.14 8.01 9.66
CA ASP A 77 -2.06 9.40 9.15
C ASP A 77 -0.64 9.99 9.17
N TRP A 78 0.17 9.63 10.17
CA TRP A 78 1.56 10.09 10.26
C TRP A 78 2.48 9.53 9.16
N ARG A 79 2.04 8.52 8.39
CA ARG A 79 2.84 7.89 7.33
C ARG A 79 2.73 8.64 5.99
N LEU A 80 2.90 9.97 6.02
CA LEU A 80 2.75 10.82 4.84
C LEU A 80 3.48 10.34 3.58
N PRO A 81 4.72 9.79 3.62
CA PRO A 81 5.36 9.25 2.42
C PRO A 81 4.59 8.07 1.79
N ALA A 82 4.02 7.19 2.62
CA ALA A 82 3.23 6.07 2.14
C ALA A 82 1.86 6.54 1.62
N ILE A 83 1.20 7.47 2.32
CA ILE A 83 -0.06 8.06 1.89
C ILE A 83 0.09 8.71 0.51
N GLY A 84 1.11 9.55 0.32
CA GLY A 84 1.38 10.18 -0.97
C GLY A 84 1.62 9.17 -2.08
N LEU A 85 2.34 8.07 -1.79
CA LEU A 85 2.49 6.96 -2.72
C LEU A 85 1.12 6.36 -3.10
N TYR A 86 0.29 6.00 -2.12
CA TYR A 86 -1.00 5.37 -2.38
C TYR A 86 -1.94 6.28 -3.18
N LEU A 87 -2.04 7.56 -2.83
CA LEU A 87 -2.79 8.55 -3.60
C LEU A 87 -2.26 8.65 -5.05
N SER A 88 -0.93 8.69 -5.24
CA SER A 88 -0.30 8.69 -6.58
C SER A 88 -0.51 7.40 -7.39
N MET A 89 -1.01 6.34 -6.74
CA MET A 89 -1.37 5.07 -7.36
C MET A 89 -2.87 4.96 -7.62
N GLY A 90 -3.67 5.98 -7.27
CA GLY A 90 -5.12 6.01 -7.45
C GLY A 90 -5.91 5.37 -6.31
N PHE A 91 -5.30 5.11 -5.15
CA PHE A 91 -6.08 4.76 -3.96
C PHE A 91 -6.84 5.99 -3.47
N GLU A 92 -8.08 5.78 -3.06
CA GLU A 92 -8.95 6.82 -2.52
C GLU A 92 -9.21 6.60 -1.03
N PRO A 93 -9.32 7.68 -0.24
CA PRO A 93 -9.67 7.59 1.17
C PRO A 93 -11.10 7.07 1.37
N GLN A 94 -11.27 6.07 2.23
CA GLN A 94 -12.60 5.63 2.64
C GLN A 94 -13.02 6.34 3.95
N MET A 95 -14.00 7.23 3.86
CA MET A 95 -14.52 8.01 5.00
C MET A 95 -15.48 7.17 5.86
N SER A 96 -14.96 6.21 6.62
CA SER A 96 -15.76 5.30 7.44
C SER A 96 -16.00 5.76 8.89
N ARG A 97 -15.31 6.82 9.34
CA ARG A 97 -15.45 7.40 10.68
C ARG A 97 -15.68 8.91 10.62
N GLU A 98 -16.40 9.42 11.62
CA GLU A 98 -16.75 10.85 11.74
C GLU A 98 -15.53 11.77 11.82
N ASP A 99 -14.43 11.32 12.42
CA ASP A 99 -13.19 12.10 12.55
C ASP A 99 -12.33 12.12 11.27
N MET A 100 -12.63 11.28 10.27
CA MET A 100 -11.79 11.13 9.09
C MET A 100 -11.70 12.36 8.19
N PRO A 101 -12.78 13.12 7.92
CA PRO A 101 -12.69 14.33 7.10
C PRO A 101 -11.63 15.31 7.62
N GLY A 102 -11.65 15.63 8.92
CA GLY A 102 -10.67 16.54 9.52
C GLY A 102 -9.24 15.99 9.50
N ARG A 103 -9.07 14.66 9.61
CA ARG A 103 -7.76 14.01 9.48
C ARG A 103 -7.24 14.08 8.05
N TRP A 104 -8.09 13.85 7.04
CA TRP A 104 -7.71 13.96 5.63
C TRP A 104 -7.39 15.40 5.23
N ASP A 105 -8.12 16.39 5.74
CA ASP A 105 -7.76 17.81 5.57
C ASP A 105 -6.35 18.11 6.10
N ALA A 106 -6.01 17.59 7.28
CA ALA A 106 -4.67 17.74 7.85
C ALA A 106 -3.59 17.01 7.04
N ILE A 107 -3.89 15.81 6.54
CA ILE A 107 -3.01 15.04 5.67
C ILE A 107 -2.74 15.80 4.36
N HIS A 108 -3.79 16.31 3.68
CA HIS A 108 -3.64 17.04 2.42
C HIS A 108 -2.79 18.30 2.59
N ARG A 109 -3.07 19.11 3.62
CA ARG A 109 -2.21 20.26 3.97
C ARG A 109 -0.76 19.85 4.21
N SER A 110 -0.54 18.74 4.89
CA SER A 110 0.81 18.23 5.18
C SER A 110 1.50 17.68 3.94
N LEU A 111 0.77 17.17 2.96
CA LEU A 111 1.33 16.72 1.68
C LEU A 111 1.68 17.91 0.78
N ASP A 112 0.82 18.92 0.71
CA ASP A 112 1.03 20.13 -0.11
C ASP A 112 2.18 20.99 0.42
N ALA A 113 2.44 20.96 1.72
CA ALA A 113 3.54 21.68 2.35
C ALA A 113 4.90 20.99 2.20
N ARG A 114 4.97 19.78 1.61
CA ARG A 114 6.23 19.07 1.43
C ARG A 114 6.98 19.59 0.19
N PRO A 115 8.31 19.74 0.29
CA PRO A 115 9.15 20.16 -0.83
C PRO A 115 9.21 19.12 -1.95
#